data_AF-A0A538EGD8-F1
#
_entry.id   AF-A0A538EGD8-F1
#
_cell.length_a   1.000
_cell.length_b   1.000
_cell.length_c   1.000
_cell.angle_alpha   90.00
_cell.angle_beta   90.00
_cell.angle_gamma   90.00
#
_symmetry.space_group_name_H-M   'P 1'
#
loop_
_entity.id
_entity.type
_entity.pdbx_description
1 polymer ?
#
loop_
_entity_poly.entity_id
_entity_poly.type
_entity_poly.pdbx_seq_one_letter_code
_entity_poly.pdbx_strand_id
1 'polypeptide(L)' 'MRDLVDLATRHGGGIEVALIWDRSKHTLVVFAHDDRTGEEVSIPVSGTEASEVYRHPFAYAYRSCANA' A
#
# COMPACT_ATOMS: atom_id res chain seq x y z
N MET A 1 19.17 -4.96 -9.27
CA MET A 1 18.41 -5.77 -8.29
C MET A 1 17.29 -4.89 -7.78
N ARG A 2 16.03 -5.35 -7.78
CA ARG A 2 14.95 -4.62 -7.12
C ARG A 2 14.99 -5.00 -5.64
N ASP A 3 15.46 -4.11 -4.78
CA ASP A 3 15.45 -4.33 -3.33
C ASP A 3 14.10 -3.89 -2.75
N LEU A 4 13.06 -4.67 -3.07
CA LEU A 4 11.74 -4.51 -2.48
C LEU A 4 11.67 -5.32 -1.19
N VAL A 5 11.33 -4.67 -0.09
CA VAL A 5 11.20 -5.29 1.22
C VAL A 5 9.75 -5.14 1.68
N ASP A 6 9.12 -6.27 1.98
CA ASP A 6 7.85 -6.26 2.70
C ASP A 6 8.12 -5.89 4.16
N LEU A 7 7.51 -4.79 4.61
CA LEU A 7 7.61 -4.33 5.99
C LEU A 7 6.46 -4.83 6.85
N ALA A 8 5.27 -4.97 6.26
CA ALA A 8 4.06 -5.37 6.95
C ALA A 8 2.99 -5.81 5.94
N THR A 9 2.47 -7.01 6.13
CA THR A 9 1.30 -7.52 5.41
C THR A 9 0.20 -7.80 6.41
N ARG A 10 -1.04 -7.48 6.04
CA ARG A 10 -2.24 -7.95 6.74
C ARG A 10 -3.29 -8.38 5.75
N HIS A 11 -4.08 -9.36 6.17
CA HIS A 11 -5.30 -9.76 5.49
C HIS A 11 -6.42 -9.78 6.52
N GLY A 12 -7.55 -9.14 6.22
CA GLY A 12 -8.69 -9.08 7.13
C GLY A 12 -9.96 -8.60 6.45
N GLY A 13 -11.06 -9.32 6.67
CA GLY A 13 -12.38 -8.92 6.20
C GLY A 13 -12.57 -8.93 4.67
N GLY A 14 -11.67 -9.59 3.92
CA GLY A 14 -11.62 -9.55 2.46
C GLY A 14 -10.78 -8.41 1.90
N ILE A 15 -9.99 -7.73 2.75
CA ILE A 15 -9.02 -6.72 2.33
C ILE A 15 -7.62 -7.23 2.64
N GLU A 16 -6.79 -7.31 1.63
CA GLU A 16 -5.34 -7.49 1.75
C GLU A 16 -4.66 -6.12 1.73
N VAL A 17 -3.70 -5.90 2.63
CA VAL A 17 -2.90 -4.67 2.66
C VAL A 17 -1.44 -5.02 2.88
N ALA A 18 -0.56 -4.52 2.01
CA ALA A 18 0.88 -4.72 2.11
C ALA A 18 1.60 -3.36 2.10
N LEU A 19 2.57 -3.18 3.01
CA LEU A 19 3.48 -2.05 3.03
C LEU A 19 4.83 -2.50 2.48
N ILE A 20 5.15 -2.01 1.29
CA ILE A 20 6.39 -2.36 0.58
C ILE A 20 7.35 -1.17 0.61
N TRP A 21 8.60 -1.44 0.93
CA TRP A 21 9.70 -0.49 0.85
C TRP A 21 10.61 -0.81 -0.32
N ASP A 22 10.72 0.11 -1.27
CA ASP A 22 11.77 0.10 -2.28
C ASP A 22 13.02 0.76 -1.68
N ARG A 23 14.01 -0.06 -1.31
CA ARG A 23 15.29 0.43 -0.78
C ARG A 23 16.12 1.16 -1.83
N SER A 24 16.01 0.77 -3.10
CA SER A 24 16.77 1.41 -4.18
C SER A 24 16.31 2.84 -4.41
N LYS A 25 15.01 3.11 -4.28
CA LYS A 25 14.41 4.44 -4.45
C LYS A 25 14.15 5.17 -3.13
N HIS A 26 14.33 4.51 -2.00
CA HIS A 26 13.93 5.00 -0.67
C HIS A 26 12.44 5.41 -0.61
N THR A 27 11.57 4.71 -1.33
CA THR A 27 10.14 5.00 -1.40
C THR A 27 9.31 3.91 -0.76
N LEU A 28 8.25 4.28 -0.04
CA LEU A 28 7.28 3.36 0.54
C LEU A 28 5.99 3.39 -0.27
N VAL A 29 5.39 2.22 -0.45
CA VAL A 29 4.11 2.07 -1.14
C VAL A 29 3.22 1.17 -0.32
N VAL A 30 2.01 1.62 -0.05
CA VAL A 30 0.94 0.80 0.53
C VAL A 30 0.10 0.26 -0.62
N PHE A 31 0.05 -1.06 -0.76
CA PHE A 31 -0.88 -1.76 -1.61
C PHE A 31 -2.07 -2.18 -0.76
N ALA A 32 -3.28 -1.96 -1.26
CA ALA A 32 -4.47 -2.57 -0.70
C ALA A 32 -5.32 -3.17 -1.82
N HIS A 33 -5.79 -4.39 -1.60
CA HIS A 33 -6.64 -5.14 -2.50
C HIS A 33 -7.91 -5.53 -1.75
N ASP A 34 -9.08 -5.22 -2.30
CA ASP A 34 -10.37 -5.70 -1.78
C ASP A 34 -10.84 -6.88 -2.64
N ASP A 35 -10.78 -8.08 -2.10
CA ASP A 35 -11.24 -9.31 -2.77
C ASP A 35 -12.74 -9.31 -3.07
N ARG A 36 -13.53 -8.49 -2.35
CA ARG A 36 -14.98 -8.46 -2.49
C ARG A 36 -15.41 -7.64 -3.71
N THR A 37 -14.66 -6.59 -4.02
CA THR A 37 -14.93 -5.68 -5.15
C THR A 37 -13.95 -5.89 -6.31
N GLY A 38 -12.80 -6.51 -6.05
CA GLY A 38 -11.66 -6.60 -6.96
C GLY A 38 -10.88 -5.30 -7.09
N GLU A 39 -11.10 -4.31 -6.21
CA GLU A 39 -10.44 -3.02 -6.28
C GLU A 39 -9.01 -3.12 -5.72
N GLU A 40 -8.04 -2.61 -6.47
CA GLU A 40 -6.65 -2.51 -6.04
C GLU A 40 -6.23 -1.04 -6.00
N VAL A 41 -5.63 -0.63 -4.89
CA VAL A 41 -5.09 0.72 -4.70
C VAL A 41 -3.62 0.65 -4.32
N SER A 42 -2.82 1.45 -5.00
CA SER A 42 -1.39 1.60 -4.74
C SER A 42 -1.10 3.04 -4.34
N ILE A 43 -0.77 3.26 -3.08
CA ILE A 43 -0.62 4.60 -2.51
C ILE A 43 0.86 4.82 -2.15
N PRO A 44 1.57 5.73 -2.86
CA PRO A 44 2.90 6.12 -2.46
C PRO A 44 2.84 6.95 -1.17
N VAL A 45 3.65 6.58 -0.18
CA VAL A 45 3.66 7.18 1.16
C VAL A 45 5.07 7.53 1.61
N SER A 46 5.17 8.53 2.49
CA SER A 46 6.38 8.80 3.27
C SER A 46 6.44 7.93 4.53
N GLY A 47 7.64 7.80 5.13
CA GLY A 47 7.82 7.00 6.35
C GLY A 47 7.00 7.47 7.55
N THR A 48 6.67 8.76 7.62
CA THR A 48 5.90 9.36 8.70
C THR A 48 4.41 9.03 8.63
N GLU A 49 3.85 8.87 7.43
CA GLU A 49 2.43 8.59 7.21
C GLU A 49 2.15 7.11 6.88
N ALA A 50 3.18 6.33 6.57
CA ALA A 50 3.06 4.93 6.15
C ALA A 50 2.20 4.11 7.12
N SER A 51 2.38 4.28 8.43
CA SER A 51 1.61 3.58 9.46
C SER A 51 0.13 3.98 9.52
N GLU A 52 -0.20 5.22 9.14
CA GLU A 52 -1.59 5.71 9.08
C GLU A 52 -2.28 5.21 7.82
N VAL A 53 -1.64 5.37 6.67
CA VAL A 53 -2.16 4.88 5.39
C VAL A 53 -2.27 3.37 5.37
N TYR A 54 -1.31 2.63 5.95
CA TYR A 54 -1.40 1.19 6.13
C TYR A 54 -2.62 0.77 6.96
N ARG A 55 -2.99 1.57 7.98
CA ARG A 55 -4.18 1.29 8.81
C ARG A 55 -5.48 1.59 8.08
N HIS A 56 -5.52 2.66 7.27
CA HIS A 56 -6.71 3.15 6.60
C HIS A 56 -6.46 3.42 5.11
N PRO A 57 -6.10 2.42 4.29
CA PRO A 57 -5.69 2.67 2.90
C PRO A 57 -6.81 3.27 2.07
N PHE A 58 -8.05 2.81 2.25
CA PHE A 58 -9.21 3.34 1.53
C PHE A 58 -9.57 4.79 1.88
N ALA A 59 -9.16 5.30 3.04
CA ALA A 59 -9.32 6.73 3.35
C ALA A 59 -8.41 7.61 2.47
N TYR A 60 -7.32 7.03 1.95
CA TYR A 60 -6.33 7.68 1.10
C TYR A 60 -6.33 7.16 -0.34
N ALA A 61 -7.33 6.36 -0.74
CA ALA A 61 -7.43 5.79 -2.09
C ALA A 61 -7.40 6.86 -3.19
N TYR A 62 -7.88 8.08 -2.90
CA TYR A 62 -7.81 9.22 -3.83
C TYR A 62 -6.37 9.64 -4.22
N ARG A 63 -5.36 9.23 -3.44
CA ARG A 63 -3.93 9.46 -3.72
C ARG A 63 -3.30 8.34 -4.52
N SER A 64 -4.01 7.22 -4.69
CA SER A 64 -3.52 6.17 -5.56
C SER A 64 -3.42 6.74 -6.96
N CYS A 65 -2.27 6.56 -7.62
CA CYS A 65 -2.27 6.73 -9.06
C CYS A 65 -2.94 5.47 -9.61
N ALA A 66 -4.27 5.50 -9.72
CA ALA A 66 -4.96 4.54 -10.56
C ALA A 66 -4.26 4.60 -11.93
N ASN A 67 -3.70 3.47 -12.39
CA ASN A 67 -3.20 3.36 -13.76
C ASN A 67 -4.31 3.87 -14.70
N ALA A 68 -4.04 4.97 -15.39
CA ALA A 68 -4.88 5.49 -16.45
C ALA A 68 -4.96 4.50 -17.62
#